data_AF-K0TC05-F1
#
_entry.id   AF-K0TC05-F1
#
_cell.length_a   1.000
_cell.length_b   1.000
_cell.length_c   1.000
_cell.angle_alpha   90.00
_cell.angle_beta   90.00
_cell.angle_gamma   90.00
#
_symmetry.space_group_name_H-M   'P 1'
#
loop_
_entity.id
_entity.type
_entity.pdbx_description
1 polymer ?
#
loop_
_entity_poly.entity_id
_entity_poly.type
_entity_poly.pdbx_seq_one_letter_code
_entity_poly.pdbx_strand_id
1 'polypeptide(L)'
;MDDVLLYEGGKIAWERRSKITRVRIGPQVREIPHDTFACCIKLAEVHFDEGLEIIGKKAFSGCTALQQVVIPSSVTKLGDGAFLKCINLTVVQFDEGSALKVVGQNAFGGCDALRSVNIL
;
A
#
# COMPACT_ATOMS: atom_id res chain seq x y z
N MET A 1 -7.12 -16.35 15.49
CA MET A 1 -5.95 -16.24 14.59
C MET A 1 -6.19 -15.00 13.77
N ASP A 2 -5.28 -14.03 13.83
CA ASP A 2 -5.33 -12.86 12.95
C ASP A 2 -4.97 -13.34 11.54
N ASP A 3 -5.96 -13.58 10.70
CA ASP A 3 -5.75 -14.10 9.35
C ASP A 3 -4.99 -13.08 8.50
N VAL A 4 -3.82 -13.48 7.99
CA VAL A 4 -3.06 -12.71 6.99
C VAL A 4 -3.58 -13.12 5.61
N LEU A 5 -4.02 -12.14 4.81
CA LEU A 5 -4.37 -12.39 3.42
C LEU A 5 -3.10 -12.46 2.56
N LEU A 6 -2.82 -13.61 1.96
CA LEU A 6 -1.90 -13.69 0.84
C LEU A 6 -2.61 -13.18 -0.43
N TYR A 7 -2.10 -12.12 -1.03
CA TYR A 7 -2.59 -11.57 -2.29
C TYR A 7 -1.69 -11.98 -3.45
N GLU A 8 -2.23 -12.77 -4.37
CA GLU A 8 -1.52 -13.31 -5.53
C GLU A 8 -1.97 -12.68 -6.86
N GLY A 9 -2.80 -11.63 -6.80
CA GLY A 9 -3.36 -10.95 -7.98
C GLY A 9 -4.90 -10.95 -8.01
N GLY A 10 -5.45 -10.17 -8.93
CA GLY A 10 -6.90 -10.07 -9.15
C GLY A 10 -7.62 -9.07 -8.25
N LYS A 11 -8.94 -9.23 -8.11
CA LYS A 11 -9.78 -8.29 -7.35
C LYS A 11 -10.09 -8.83 -5.95
N ILE A 12 -10.05 -7.96 -4.95
CA ILE A 12 -10.59 -8.24 -3.62
C ILE A 12 -12.08 -7.95 -3.59
N ALA A 13 -12.86 -8.99 -3.29
CA ALA A 13 -14.31 -8.90 -3.14
C ALA A 13 -14.70 -7.94 -2.00
N TRP A 14 -15.76 -7.17 -2.19
CA TRP A 14 -16.12 -6.04 -1.33
C TRP A 14 -16.42 -6.47 0.11
N GLU A 15 -17.03 -7.64 0.29
CA GLU A 15 -17.42 -8.22 1.57
C GLU A 15 -16.21 -8.68 2.40
N ARG A 16 -15.05 -8.87 1.76
CA ARG A 16 -13.79 -9.19 2.42
C ARG A 16 -13.05 -7.94 2.89
N ARG A 17 -13.19 -6.80 2.21
CA ARG A 17 -12.41 -5.57 2.47
C ARG A 17 -12.53 -5.05 3.90
N SER A 18 -13.72 -5.14 4.50
CA SER A 18 -13.98 -4.70 5.88
C SER A 18 -13.42 -5.64 6.96
N LYS A 19 -12.91 -6.81 6.56
CA LYS A 19 -12.35 -7.84 7.45
C LYS A 19 -10.83 -7.97 7.35
N ILE A 20 -10.22 -7.50 6.26
CA ILE A 20 -8.78 -7.60 6.06
C ILE A 20 -8.08 -6.67 7.05
N THR A 21 -7.25 -7.27 7.91
CA THR A 21 -6.40 -6.53 8.86
C THR A 21 -4.95 -6.51 8.44
N ARG A 22 -4.49 -7.55 7.73
CA ARG A 22 -3.10 -7.72 7.30
C ARG A 22 -3.03 -8.36 5.92
N VAL A 23 -2.10 -7.88 5.10
CA VAL A 23 -1.87 -8.41 3.74
C VAL A 23 -0.39 -8.72 3.54
N ARG A 24 -0.11 -9.85 2.91
CA ARG A 24 1.17 -10.14 2.27
C ARG A 24 0.97 -10.16 0.75
N ILE A 25 1.70 -9.32 0.03
CA ILE A 25 1.72 -9.28 -1.43
C ILE A 25 2.70 -10.37 -1.89
N GLY A 26 2.21 -11.34 -2.65
CA GLY A 26 3.00 -12.50 -3.06
C GLY A 26 4.10 -12.16 -4.08
N PRO A 27 5.15 -13.01 -4.19
CA PRO A 27 6.37 -12.70 -4.95
C PRO A 27 6.18 -12.64 -6.48
N GLN A 28 5.04 -13.13 -6.97
CA GLN A 28 4.70 -13.10 -8.40
C GLN A 28 3.94 -11.83 -8.80
N VAL A 29 3.51 -11.01 -7.83
CA VAL A 29 2.72 -9.82 -8.10
C VAL A 29 3.64 -8.68 -8.54
N ARG A 30 3.59 -8.33 -9.84
CA ARG A 30 4.32 -7.18 -10.41
C ARG A 30 3.58 -5.85 -10.25
N GLU A 31 2.26 -5.90 -10.18
CA GLU A 31 1.41 -4.71 -10.03
C GLU A 31 0.27 -5.00 -9.05
N ILE A 32 0.02 -4.06 -8.14
CA ILE A 32 -1.24 -3.97 -7.41
C ILE A 32 -2.17 -3.06 -8.22
N PRO A 33 -3.25 -3.58 -8.84
CA PRO A 33 -4.14 -2.78 -9.67
C PRO A 33 -4.85 -1.66 -8.91
N HIS A 34 -5.53 -0.79 -9.66
CA HIS A 34 -6.31 0.29 -9.09
C HIS A 34 -7.36 -0.20 -8.08
N ASP A 35 -7.53 0.57 -7.00
CA ASP A 35 -8.56 0.36 -5.97
C ASP A 35 -8.57 -1.05 -5.31
N THR A 36 -7.50 -1.85 -5.45
CA THR A 36 -7.44 -3.25 -4.99
C THR A 36 -7.75 -3.38 -3.49
N PHE A 37 -7.11 -2.57 -2.65
CA PHE A 37 -7.33 -2.51 -1.20
C PHE A 37 -7.98 -1.19 -0.77
N ALA A 38 -8.58 -0.44 -1.70
CA ALA A 38 -9.28 0.80 -1.35
C ALA A 38 -10.39 0.54 -0.32
N CYS A 39 -10.44 1.38 0.70
CA CYS A 39 -11.36 1.31 1.84
C CYS A 39 -11.28 0.01 2.65
N CYS A 40 -10.13 -0.69 2.64
CA CYS A 40 -9.83 -1.69 3.66
C CYS A 40 -9.54 -1.00 5.00
N ILE A 41 -10.57 -0.46 5.65
CA ILE A 41 -10.45 0.43 6.82
C ILE A 41 -9.80 -0.23 8.05
N LYS A 42 -9.73 -1.56 8.09
CA LYS A 42 -9.06 -2.32 9.16
C LYS A 42 -7.65 -2.76 8.80
N LEU A 43 -7.20 -2.54 7.55
CA LEU A 43 -5.86 -2.93 7.11
C LEU A 43 -4.82 -2.09 7.85
N ALA A 44 -4.14 -2.74 8.78
CA ALA A 44 -3.13 -2.14 9.65
C ALA A 44 -1.70 -2.43 9.18
N GLU A 45 -1.51 -3.51 8.40
CA GLU A 45 -0.18 -4.01 8.04
C GLU A 45 -0.15 -4.54 6.60
N VAL A 46 0.86 -4.12 5.84
CA VAL A 46 1.11 -4.60 4.48
C VAL A 46 2.57 -5.01 4.37
N HIS A 47 2.79 -6.25 3.98
CA HIS A 47 4.10 -6.80 3.64
C HIS A 47 4.20 -6.97 2.13
N PHE A 48 5.28 -6.48 1.54
CA PHE A 48 5.57 -6.65 0.13
C PHE A 48 6.71 -7.64 -0.04
N ASP A 49 6.50 -8.68 -0.84
CA ASP A 49 7.62 -9.51 -1.32
C ASP A 49 8.36 -8.78 -2.46
N GLU A 50 9.61 -9.18 -2.69
CA GLU A 50 10.48 -8.61 -3.73
C GLU A 50 9.90 -8.71 -5.14
N GLY A 51 10.21 -7.70 -5.96
CA GLY A 51 9.84 -7.66 -7.37
C GLY A 51 8.45 -7.07 -7.65
N LEU A 52 7.80 -6.44 -6.67
CA LEU A 52 6.66 -5.55 -6.95
C LEU A 52 7.16 -4.27 -7.63
N GLU A 53 6.57 -3.90 -8.76
CA GLU A 53 7.02 -2.75 -9.56
C GLU A 53 6.07 -1.55 -9.45
N ILE A 54 4.76 -1.81 -9.33
CA ILE A 54 3.73 -0.78 -9.43
C ILE A 54 2.70 -0.91 -8.31
N ILE A 55 2.49 0.17 -7.56
CA ILE A 55 1.32 0.35 -6.69
C ILE A 55 0.34 1.26 -7.43
N GLY A 56 -0.79 0.69 -7.86
CA GLY A 56 -1.76 1.35 -8.73
C GLY A 56 -2.50 2.53 -8.11
N LYS A 57 -3.25 3.23 -8.96
CA LYS A 57 -4.11 4.36 -8.56
C LYS A 57 -5.03 3.96 -7.41
N LYS A 58 -5.02 4.72 -6.32
CA LYS A 58 -5.87 4.48 -5.13
C LYS A 58 -5.77 3.08 -4.52
N ALA A 59 -4.70 2.32 -4.80
CA ALA A 59 -4.58 0.92 -4.38
C ALA A 59 -4.84 0.70 -2.88
N PHE A 60 -4.41 1.63 -2.03
CA PHE A 60 -4.62 1.63 -0.57
C PHE A 60 -5.38 2.88 -0.09
N SER A 61 -6.13 3.54 -0.97
CA SER A 61 -6.88 4.75 -0.61
C SER A 61 -7.87 4.46 0.53
N GLY A 62 -7.85 5.25 1.59
CA GLY A 62 -8.77 5.13 2.72
C GLY A 62 -8.49 3.94 3.65
N CYS A 63 -7.29 3.36 3.61
CA CYS A 63 -6.84 2.39 4.61
C CYS A 63 -6.52 3.12 5.92
N THR A 64 -7.55 3.51 6.66
CA THR A 64 -7.42 4.38 7.84
C THR A 64 -6.75 3.72 9.04
N ALA A 65 -6.63 2.39 9.10
CA ALA A 65 -5.88 1.70 10.14
C ALA A 65 -4.37 1.58 9.84
N LEU A 66 -3.94 1.84 8.60
CA LEU A 66 -2.54 1.68 8.20
C LEU A 66 -1.70 2.79 8.84
N GLN A 67 -0.71 2.40 9.65
CA GLN A 67 0.14 3.34 10.39
C GLN A 67 1.52 3.53 9.78
N GLN A 68 2.04 2.51 9.13
CA GLN A 68 3.37 2.50 8.53
C GLN A 68 3.32 1.69 7.24
N VAL A 69 4.14 2.07 6.27
CA VAL A 69 4.35 1.28 5.06
C VAL A 69 5.82 1.31 4.67
N VAL A 70 6.37 0.12 4.40
CA VAL A 70 7.71 -0.04 3.81
C VAL A 70 7.52 -0.35 2.34
N ILE A 71 8.04 0.50 1.46
CA ILE A 71 7.94 0.36 0.02
C ILE A 71 9.22 -0.33 -0.47
N PRO A 72 9.13 -1.53 -1.09
CA PRO A 72 10.32 -2.27 -1.48
C PRO A 72 11.07 -1.55 -2.60
N SER A 73 12.37 -1.79 -2.66
CA SER A 73 13.29 -1.08 -3.58
C SER A 73 12.91 -1.26 -5.05
N SER A 74 12.23 -2.37 -5.39
CA SER A 74 11.76 -2.68 -6.74
C SER A 74 10.60 -1.80 -7.24
N VAL A 75 9.89 -1.08 -6.35
CA VAL A 75 8.76 -0.24 -6.77
C VAL A 75 9.26 0.96 -7.55
N THR A 76 8.82 1.07 -8.80
CA THR A 76 9.17 2.17 -9.70
C THR A 76 8.09 3.24 -9.78
N LYS A 77 6.85 2.91 -9.40
CA LYS A 77 5.70 3.81 -9.52
C LYS A 77 4.68 3.66 -8.38
N LEU A 78 4.33 4.81 -7.80
CA LEU A 78 3.11 4.99 -7.01
C LEU A 78 2.07 5.72 -7.87
N GLY A 79 0.89 5.14 -8.03
CA GLY A 79 -0.21 5.73 -8.79
C GLY A 79 -0.89 6.90 -8.06
N ASP A 80 -1.74 7.63 -8.78
CA ASP A 80 -2.50 8.75 -8.21
C ASP A 80 -3.29 8.30 -6.96
N GLY A 81 -3.11 9.01 -5.86
CA GLY A 81 -3.78 8.69 -4.62
C GLY A 81 -3.50 7.30 -4.05
N ALA A 82 -2.37 6.66 -4.36
CA ALA A 82 -2.03 5.30 -3.92
C ALA A 82 -2.33 5.04 -2.43
N PHE A 83 -2.03 6.00 -1.55
CA PHE A 83 -2.30 6.01 -0.11
C PHE A 83 -3.18 7.21 0.30
N LEU A 84 -4.04 7.71 -0.60
CA LEU A 84 -4.91 8.84 -0.34
C LEU A 84 -5.80 8.59 0.90
N LYS A 85 -5.88 9.56 1.82
CA LYS A 85 -6.70 9.48 3.05
C LYS A 85 -6.35 8.30 3.96
N CYS A 86 -5.11 7.82 3.96
CA CYS A 86 -4.60 6.97 5.03
C CYS A 86 -4.30 7.84 6.26
N ILE A 87 -5.37 8.30 6.94
CA ILE A 87 -5.29 9.37 7.95
C ILE A 87 -4.38 9.07 9.14
N ASN A 88 -4.16 7.79 9.46
CA ASN A 88 -3.26 7.35 10.54
C ASN A 88 -1.88 6.93 10.05
N LEU A 89 -1.57 7.05 8.75
CA LEU A 89 -0.26 6.72 8.21
C LEU A 89 0.75 7.76 8.71
N THR A 90 1.66 7.33 9.58
CA THR A 90 2.66 8.18 10.25
C THR A 90 4.03 8.13 9.59
N VAL A 91 4.39 6.98 9.01
CA VAL A 91 5.69 6.71 8.42
C VAL A 91 5.55 6.04 7.07
N VAL A 92 6.25 6.58 6.07
CA VAL A 92 6.53 5.91 4.81
C VAL A 92 8.04 5.69 4.74
N GLN A 93 8.45 4.44 4.59
CA GLN A 93 9.84 4.07 4.42
C GLN A 93 10.04 3.50 3.02
N PHE A 94 11.09 3.92 2.35
CA PHE A 94 11.58 3.28 1.13
C PHE A 94 12.82 2.47 1.47
N ASP A 95 12.86 1.22 1.01
CA ASP A 95 14.04 0.38 1.19
C ASP A 95 15.25 0.93 0.44
N GLU A 96 16.44 0.53 0.91
CA GLU A 96 17.73 0.95 0.36
C GLU A 96 17.79 0.68 -1.15
N GLY A 97 18.30 1.66 -1.89
CA GLY A 97 18.40 1.55 -3.35
C GLY A 97 17.07 1.68 -4.10
N SER A 98 16.10 2.39 -3.51
CA SER A 98 14.78 2.62 -4.11
C SER A 98 14.84 3.01 -5.61
N ALA A 99 14.14 2.24 -6.44
CA ALA A 99 14.02 2.47 -7.89
C ALA A 99 12.85 3.39 -8.25
N LEU A 100 12.27 4.12 -7.29
CA LEU A 100 11.08 4.94 -7.48
C LEU A 100 11.34 6.07 -8.47
N LYS A 101 10.55 6.13 -9.54
CA LYS A 101 10.65 7.14 -10.61
C LYS A 101 9.42 8.06 -10.67
N VAL A 102 8.26 7.54 -10.29
CA VAL A 102 6.99 8.24 -10.46
C VAL A 102 6.18 8.19 -9.17
N VAL A 103 5.81 9.38 -8.67
CA VAL A 103 4.83 9.55 -7.60
C VAL A 103 3.61 10.25 -8.17
N GLY A 104 2.49 9.55 -8.20
CA GLY A 104 1.23 10.07 -8.74
C GLY A 104 0.66 11.23 -7.91
N GLN A 105 -0.27 11.95 -8.52
CA GLN A 105 -0.90 13.10 -7.89
C GLN A 105 -1.58 12.68 -6.59
N ASN A 106 -1.34 13.45 -5.52
CA ASN A 106 -1.90 13.18 -4.18
C ASN A 106 -1.65 11.76 -3.68
N ALA A 107 -0.55 11.09 -4.06
CA ALA A 107 -0.24 9.72 -3.62
C ALA A 107 -0.37 9.54 -2.10
N PHE A 108 -0.06 10.57 -1.32
CA PHE A 108 -0.23 10.62 0.15
C PHE A 108 -1.16 11.77 0.61
N GLY A 109 -2.06 12.24 -0.26
CA GLY A 109 -2.96 13.34 0.06
C GLY A 109 -3.94 12.98 1.17
N GLY A 110 -4.09 13.84 2.18
CA GLY A 110 -4.95 13.57 3.35
C GLY A 110 -4.41 12.49 4.30
N CYS A 111 -3.12 12.16 4.22
CA CYS A 111 -2.43 11.42 5.27
C CYS A 111 -2.05 12.39 6.41
N ASP A 112 -3.05 12.82 7.18
CA ASP A 112 -2.91 13.94 8.14
C ASP A 112 -1.94 13.65 9.29
N ALA A 113 -1.70 12.37 9.60
CA ALA A 113 -0.73 11.94 10.60
C ALA A 113 0.69 11.72 10.05
N LEU A 114 0.93 11.86 8.74
CA LEU A 114 2.22 11.56 8.11
C LEU A 114 3.28 12.56 8.56
N ARG A 115 4.30 12.05 9.26
CA ARG A 115 5.36 12.86 9.88
C ARG A 115 6.74 12.54 9.32
N SER A 116 6.94 11.35 8.78
CA SER A 116 8.24 10.90 8.27
C SER A 116 8.11 10.23 6.92
N VAL A 117 8.96 10.64 5.99
CA VAL A 117 9.24 9.92 4.74
C VAL A 117 10.73 9.65 4.71
N ASN A 118 11.11 8.39 4.85
CA ASN A 118 12.51 7.97 4.96
C ASN A 118 12.91 7.24 3.69
N ILE A 119 14.10 7.57 3.17
CA ILE A 119 14.74 6.88 2.06
C ILE A 119 16.06 6.37 2.62
N LEU A 120 16.21 5.05 2.68
CA LEU A 120 17.42 4.40 3.20
C LEU A 120 18.51 4.28 2.14
#